data_AF-A0A2M9A6U7-F1
#
_entry.id   AF-A0A2M9A6U7-F1
#
_cell.length_a   1.000
_cell.length_b   1.000
_cell.length_c   1.000
_cell.angle_alpha   90.00
_cell.angle_beta   90.00
_cell.angle_gamma   90.00
#
_symmetry.space_group_name_H-M   'P 1'
#
loop_
_entity.id
_entity.type
_entity.pdbx_description
1 polymer ?
#
loop_
_entity_poly.entity_id
_entity_poly.type
_entity_poly.pdbx_seq_one_letter_code
_entity_poly.pdbx_strand_id
1 'polypeptide(L)'
;MKKIVLALLTVVMASVFVACGPSALEIKEMSSDCEFNVEIRYVPDDSIAILMGNALYVATSQLVSGNLYPLSISTRSDIDSRAPTDVVNSDEEFAAYINRRIPGVMNFGIVVDDNSANEIGFEKETAVKMFQDFFKKSYPGAKSVYFSSRNGELVSAKKLD
;
A
#
# COMPACT_ATOMS: atom_id res chain seq x y z
N MET A 1 -33.29 -35.00 -26.64
CA MET A 1 -31.83 -34.85 -26.43
C MET A 1 -31.27 -33.46 -26.73
N LYS A 2 -31.94 -32.56 -27.49
CA LYS A 2 -31.41 -31.21 -27.82
C LYS A 2 -31.57 -30.13 -26.73
N LYS A 3 -32.41 -30.35 -25.70
CA LYS A 3 -32.73 -29.33 -24.69
C LYS A 3 -31.80 -29.32 -23.47
N ILE A 4 -31.03 -30.40 -23.25
CA ILE A 4 -30.11 -30.51 -22.11
C ILE A 4 -28.77 -29.83 -22.43
N VAL A 5 -28.35 -29.85 -23.70
CA VAL A 5 -27.09 -29.24 -24.15
C VAL A 5 -27.15 -27.70 -24.09
N LEU A 6 -28.31 -27.10 -24.36
CA LEU A 6 -28.48 -25.65 -24.30
C LEU A 6 -28.48 -25.09 -22.87
N ALA A 7 -28.94 -25.89 -21.89
CA ALA A 7 -28.92 -25.52 -20.48
C ALA A 7 -27.53 -25.64 -19.85
N LEU A 8 -26.66 -26.53 -20.37
CA LEU A 8 -25.26 -26.60 -19.92
C LEU A 8 -24.41 -25.44 -20.48
N LEU A 9 -24.71 -24.94 -21.68
CA LEU A 9 -23.97 -23.85 -22.32
C LEU A 9 -24.24 -22.47 -21.69
N THR A 10 -25.42 -22.25 -21.08
CA THR A 10 -25.74 -20.99 -20.40
C THR A 10 -25.10 -20.87 -19.02
N VAL A 11 -24.83 -21.98 -18.32
CA VAL A 11 -24.16 -21.98 -17.01
C VAL A 11 -22.65 -21.70 -17.15
N VAL A 12 -22.04 -22.18 -18.23
CA VAL A 12 -20.61 -21.93 -18.51
C VAL A 12 -20.36 -20.49 -18.98
N MET A 13 -21.30 -19.83 -19.67
CA MET A 13 -21.13 -18.41 -20.04
C MET A 13 -21.33 -17.44 -18.86
N ALA A 14 -22.12 -17.79 -17.85
CA ALA A 14 -22.29 -16.96 -16.64
C ALA A 14 -21.08 -16.99 -15.71
N SER A 15 -20.17 -17.96 -15.88
CA SER A 15 -18.96 -18.12 -15.05
C SER A 15 -17.71 -17.43 -15.63
N VAL A 16 -17.80 -16.80 -16.81
CA VAL A 16 -16.66 -16.12 -17.47
C VAL A 16 -16.60 -14.61 -17.13
N PHE A 17 -17.58 -14.05 -16.42
CA PHE A 17 -17.59 -12.64 -16.01
C PHE A 17 -17.29 -12.39 -14.52
N VAL A 18 -16.70 -13.36 -13.82
CA VAL A 18 -16.15 -13.13 -12.47
C VAL A 18 -14.68 -12.71 -12.59
N ALA A 19 -14.43 -11.61 -13.30
CA ALA A 19 -13.26 -10.78 -13.03
C ALA A 19 -13.70 -9.72 -12.01
N CYS A 20 -14.03 -10.16 -10.78
CA CYS A 20 -14.59 -9.35 -9.70
C CYS A 20 -13.51 -8.54 -8.97
N GLY A 21 -12.81 -7.67 -9.69
CA GLY A 21 -12.07 -6.57 -9.07
C GLY A 21 -13.01 -5.38 -8.80
N PRO A 22 -12.71 -4.53 -7.79
CA PRO A 22 -13.46 -3.28 -7.62
C PRO A 22 -13.33 -2.40 -8.87
N SER A 23 -14.39 -1.70 -9.21
CA SER A 23 -14.41 -0.71 -10.28
C SER A 23 -13.49 0.47 -9.97
N ALA A 24 -13.13 1.25 -10.99
CA ALA A 24 -12.29 2.45 -10.81
C ALA A 24 -12.91 3.48 -9.85
N LEU A 25 -14.24 3.55 -9.76
CA LEU A 25 -14.94 4.41 -8.80
C LEU A 25 -14.77 3.86 -7.37
N GLU A 26 -15.02 2.57 -7.16
CA GLU A 26 -14.85 1.94 -5.84
C GLU A 26 -13.40 2.01 -5.35
N ILE A 27 -12.41 1.86 -6.23
CA ILE A 27 -10.99 2.03 -5.88
C ILE A 27 -10.73 3.46 -5.37
N LYS A 28 -11.31 4.48 -6.02
CA LYS A 28 -11.17 5.88 -5.60
C LYS A 28 -11.85 6.14 -4.26
N GLU A 29 -13.03 5.59 -4.03
CA GLU A 29 -13.75 5.68 -2.75
C GLU A 29 -12.95 5.01 -1.63
N MET A 30 -12.45 3.79 -1.86
CA MET A 30 -11.60 3.08 -0.90
C MET A 30 -10.30 3.84 -0.60
N SER A 31 -9.71 4.49 -1.60
CA SER A 31 -8.52 5.33 -1.42
C SER A 31 -8.83 6.62 -0.66
N SER A 32 -9.96 7.27 -0.92
CA SER A 32 -10.36 8.48 -0.19
C SER A 32 -10.71 8.22 1.27
N ASP A 33 -11.12 7.00 1.61
CA ASP A 33 -11.36 6.59 2.99
C ASP A 33 -10.06 6.35 3.78
N CYS A 34 -8.91 6.24 3.10
CA CYS A 34 -7.61 6.05 3.75
C CYS A 34 -7.05 7.38 4.25
N GLU A 35 -6.85 7.49 5.56
CA GLU A 35 -6.38 8.69 6.24
C GLU A 35 -4.86 8.82 6.21
N PHE A 36 -4.13 7.69 6.13
CA PHE A 36 -2.69 7.62 5.94
C PHE A 36 -2.34 6.58 4.89
N ASN A 37 -1.45 6.93 3.97
CA ASN A 37 -1.00 6.04 2.90
C ASN A 37 0.50 5.78 3.02
N VAL A 38 0.89 4.51 2.91
CA VAL A 38 2.28 4.12 2.64
C VAL A 38 2.37 3.77 1.17
N GLU A 39 3.21 4.49 0.44
CA GLU A 39 3.40 4.32 -0.99
C GLU A 39 4.79 3.77 -1.29
N ILE A 40 4.86 2.49 -1.66
CA ILE A 40 6.10 1.76 -1.91
C ILE A 40 6.41 1.83 -3.40
N ARG A 41 7.57 2.36 -3.74
CA ARG A 41 8.00 2.58 -5.13
C ARG A 41 9.51 2.44 -5.27
N TYR A 42 9.95 2.03 -6.46
CA TYR A 42 11.36 2.08 -6.80
C TYR A 42 11.76 3.53 -7.10
N VAL A 43 12.81 3.99 -6.45
CA VAL A 43 13.41 5.31 -6.68
C VAL A 43 14.91 5.10 -6.89
N PRO A 44 15.44 5.33 -8.10
CA PRO A 44 16.88 5.21 -8.35
C PRO A 44 17.68 6.13 -7.43
N ASP A 45 18.74 5.61 -6.84
CA ASP A 45 19.69 6.35 -6.00
C ASP A 45 19.10 7.04 -4.75
N ASP A 46 17.86 6.70 -4.38
CA ASP A 46 17.24 7.16 -3.13
C ASP A 46 17.05 5.98 -2.16
N SER A 47 17.26 6.27 -0.89
CA SER A 47 17.20 5.30 0.21
C SER A 47 16.47 5.83 1.43
N ILE A 48 15.82 6.99 1.33
CA ILE A 48 15.02 7.55 2.43
C ILE A 48 13.54 7.54 2.09
N ALA A 49 12.72 7.40 3.13
CA ALA A 49 11.29 7.56 2.99
C ALA A 49 10.98 9.05 3.10
N ILE A 50 10.01 9.51 2.33
CA ILE A 50 9.59 10.91 2.34
C ILE A 50 8.15 10.95 2.82
N LEU A 51 7.92 11.67 3.91
CA LEU A 51 6.56 11.96 4.36
C LEU A 51 6.13 13.32 3.80
N MET A 52 5.07 13.34 2.98
CA MET A 52 4.42 14.56 2.51
C MET A 52 2.91 14.49 2.80
N GLY A 53 2.40 15.46 3.55
CA GLY A 53 1.02 15.41 4.03
C GLY A 53 0.76 14.12 4.80
N ASN A 54 -0.19 13.31 4.30
CA ASN A 54 -0.57 12.03 4.87
C ASN A 54 -0.05 10.81 4.09
N ALA A 55 0.91 11.02 3.18
CA ALA A 55 1.52 9.95 2.40
C ALA A 55 3.00 9.79 2.77
N LEU A 56 3.38 8.55 3.10
CA LEU A 56 4.76 8.14 3.30
C LEU A 56 5.24 7.37 2.07
N TYR A 57 6.04 8.03 1.24
CA TYR A 57 6.70 7.42 0.10
C TYR A 57 7.91 6.63 0.58
N VAL A 58 7.90 5.32 0.42
CA VAL A 58 8.95 4.41 0.88
C VAL A 58 9.71 3.88 -0.33
N ALA A 59 11.00 4.22 -0.41
CA ALA A 59 11.91 3.60 -1.37
C ALA A 59 12.06 2.10 -1.09
N THR A 60 11.93 1.27 -2.12
CA THR A 60 12.08 -0.19 -2.04
C THR A 60 13.39 -0.63 -1.39
N SER A 61 14.47 0.12 -1.61
CA SER A 61 15.81 -0.12 -1.06
C SER A 61 15.84 -0.24 0.47
N GLN A 62 14.91 0.41 1.19
CA GLN A 62 14.79 0.28 2.65
C GLN A 62 14.16 -1.04 3.10
N LEU A 63 13.44 -1.73 2.22
CA LEU A 63 12.66 -2.93 2.52
C LEU A 63 13.29 -4.22 2.00
N VAL A 64 14.34 -4.15 1.17
CA VAL A 64 15.02 -5.31 0.57
C VAL A 64 15.54 -6.29 1.63
N SER A 65 15.89 -5.80 2.82
CA SER A 65 16.35 -6.66 3.92
C SER A 65 15.24 -7.53 4.53
N GLY A 66 13.97 -7.32 4.14
CA GLY A 66 12.81 -7.98 4.73
C GLY A 66 12.45 -7.47 6.13
N ASN A 67 13.04 -6.34 6.55
CA ASN A 67 12.73 -5.68 7.82
C ASN A 67 12.14 -4.29 7.57
N LEU A 68 11.21 -3.87 8.42
CA LEU A 68 10.66 -2.51 8.40
C LEU A 68 11.62 -1.49 9.04
N TYR A 69 12.50 -1.95 9.94
CA TYR A 69 13.39 -1.08 10.72
C TYR A 69 14.87 -1.42 10.50
N PRO A 70 15.76 -0.40 10.62
CA PRO A 70 15.45 1.01 10.85
C PRO A 70 14.83 1.66 9.60
N LEU A 71 13.88 2.58 9.80
CA LEU A 71 13.24 3.33 8.72
C LEU A 71 13.69 4.78 8.79
N SER A 72 14.33 5.26 7.72
CA SER A 72 14.78 6.64 7.61
C SER A 72 13.68 7.47 6.96
N ILE A 73 13.21 8.52 7.64
CA ILE A 73 12.07 9.33 7.19
C ILE A 73 12.43 10.81 7.19
N SER A 74 12.22 11.47 6.05
CA SER A 74 12.33 12.92 5.91
C SER A 74 10.93 13.51 5.74
N THR A 75 10.51 14.41 6.64
CA THR A 75 9.25 15.16 6.48
C THR A 75 9.48 16.35 5.57
N ARG A 76 8.73 16.44 4.47
CA ARG A 76 8.92 17.46 3.44
C ARG A 76 7.60 18.12 3.03
N SER A 77 7.69 19.39 2.62
CA SER A 77 6.58 20.11 1.97
C SER A 77 6.51 19.85 0.47
N ASP A 78 7.64 19.46 -0.12
CA ASP A 78 7.82 19.17 -1.54
C ASP A 78 8.93 18.10 -1.68
N ILE A 79 8.84 17.25 -2.70
CA ILE A 79 9.77 16.13 -2.91
C ILE A 79 11.22 16.58 -3.12
N ASP A 80 11.44 17.74 -3.74
CA ASP A 80 12.76 18.30 -4.06
C ASP A 80 13.39 19.05 -2.87
N SER A 81 12.59 19.37 -1.85
CA SER A 81 13.06 20.09 -0.66
C SER A 81 14.02 19.23 0.19
N ARG A 82 15.07 19.86 0.71
CA ARG A 82 15.96 19.21 1.69
C ARG A 82 15.41 19.42 3.09
N ALA A 83 15.23 18.33 3.82
CA ALA A 83 14.86 18.34 5.23
C ALA A 83 15.69 17.32 6.01
N PRO A 84 15.85 17.49 7.33
CA PRO A 84 16.47 16.48 8.18
C PRO A 84 15.79 15.12 8.02
N THR A 85 16.57 14.07 8.22
CA THR A 85 16.09 12.69 8.21
C THR A 85 16.05 12.18 9.64
N ASP A 86 14.86 11.82 10.09
CA ASP A 86 14.65 11.09 11.33
C ASP A 86 14.87 9.59 11.08
N VAL A 87 15.31 8.86 12.10
CA VAL A 87 15.41 7.40 12.05
C VAL A 87 14.48 6.82 13.10
N VAL A 88 13.52 6.00 12.67
CA VAL A 88 12.64 5.24 13.58
C VAL A 88 13.09 3.79 13.62
N ASN A 89 13.21 3.24 14.82
CA ASN A 89 13.85 1.95 15.07
C ASN A 89 12.89 0.87 15.57
N SER A 90 11.64 1.21 15.84
CA SER A 90 10.63 0.28 16.33
C SER A 90 9.21 0.67 15.93
N ASP A 91 8.28 -0.26 16.14
CA ASP A 91 6.85 -0.03 15.95
C ASP A 91 6.36 1.14 16.81
N GLU A 92 6.79 1.23 18.07
CA GLU A 92 6.36 2.27 18.99
C GLU A 92 6.86 3.65 18.54
N GLU A 93 8.11 3.74 18.08
CA GLU A 93 8.66 4.98 17.53
C GLU A 93 7.94 5.40 16.25
N PHE A 94 7.64 4.44 15.36
CA PHE A 94 6.97 4.73 14.11
C PHE A 94 5.50 5.13 14.31
N ALA A 95 4.77 4.44 15.19
CA ALA A 95 3.41 4.81 15.57
C ALA A 95 3.37 6.19 16.23
N ALA A 96 4.32 6.50 17.13
CA ALA A 96 4.45 7.83 17.72
C ALA A 96 4.81 8.89 16.67
N TYR A 97 5.59 8.54 15.64
CA TYR A 97 5.92 9.43 14.53
C TYR A 97 4.69 9.77 13.68
N ILE A 98 3.85 8.79 13.38
CA ILE A 98 2.58 8.97 12.65
C ILE A 98 1.59 9.78 13.50
N ASN A 99 1.35 9.39 14.75
CA ASN A 99 0.34 10.02 15.62
C ASN A 99 0.63 11.49 15.93
N ARG A 100 1.91 11.90 15.95
CA ARG A 100 2.29 13.32 16.08
C ARG A 100 1.83 14.17 14.91
N ARG A 101 1.62 13.56 13.74
CA ARG A 101 1.33 14.26 12.48
C ARG A 101 -0.11 14.06 12.03
N ILE A 102 -0.66 12.87 12.27
CA ILE A 102 -2.02 12.48 11.90
C ILE A 102 -2.66 11.83 13.14
N PRO A 103 -3.16 12.64 14.09
CA PRO A 103 -3.74 12.11 15.32
C PRO A 103 -5.03 11.31 15.03
N GLY A 104 -5.14 10.13 15.63
CA GLY A 104 -6.37 9.33 15.58
C GLY A 104 -6.61 8.58 14.28
N VAL A 105 -5.59 8.36 13.46
CA VAL A 105 -5.67 7.58 12.23
C VAL A 105 -6.13 6.14 12.50
N MET A 106 -7.11 5.67 11.73
CA MET A 106 -7.71 4.33 11.82
C MET A 106 -7.89 3.65 10.45
N ASN A 107 -7.75 4.38 9.33
CA ASN A 107 -7.86 3.81 7.99
C ASN A 107 -6.54 4.00 7.22
N PHE A 108 -5.93 2.89 6.81
CA PHE A 108 -4.60 2.86 6.22
C PHE A 108 -4.61 2.32 4.79
N GLY A 109 -3.89 2.99 3.89
CA GLY A 109 -3.59 2.49 2.56
C GLY A 109 -2.15 1.98 2.45
N ILE A 110 -1.97 0.81 1.83
CA ILE A 110 -0.67 0.31 1.40
C ILE A 110 -0.69 0.27 -0.12
N VAL A 111 -0.06 1.26 -0.76
CA VAL A 111 0.05 1.36 -2.20
C VAL A 111 1.40 0.80 -2.63
N VAL A 112 1.40 -0.12 -3.59
CA VAL A 112 2.64 -0.58 -4.23
C VAL A 112 2.59 -0.24 -5.72
N ASP A 113 3.54 0.56 -6.17
CA ASP A 113 3.69 0.88 -7.60
C ASP A 113 4.33 -0.30 -8.35
N ASP A 114 3.87 -0.56 -9.57
CA ASP A 114 4.40 -1.60 -10.46
C ASP A 114 5.91 -1.45 -10.69
N ASN A 115 6.45 -0.22 -10.62
CA ASN A 115 7.88 0.03 -10.76
C ASN A 115 8.73 -0.55 -9.61
N SER A 116 8.12 -0.91 -8.47
CA SER A 116 8.81 -1.50 -7.32
C SER A 116 9.53 -2.81 -7.67
N ALA A 117 9.05 -3.53 -8.69
CA ALA A 117 9.67 -4.74 -9.21
C ALA A 117 11.05 -4.51 -9.85
N ASN A 118 11.45 -3.26 -10.08
CA ASN A 118 12.78 -2.92 -10.60
C ASN A 118 13.88 -3.03 -9.52
N GLU A 119 13.52 -3.08 -8.24
CA GLU A 119 14.47 -3.29 -7.15
C GLU A 119 14.82 -4.78 -7.01
N ILE A 120 16.11 -5.10 -7.06
CA ILE A 120 16.57 -6.48 -6.91
C ILE A 120 16.37 -6.93 -5.46
N GLY A 121 15.66 -8.06 -5.29
CA GLY A 121 15.40 -8.64 -3.96
C GLY A 121 14.23 -8.00 -3.22
N PHE A 122 13.51 -7.06 -3.84
CA PHE A 122 12.26 -6.55 -3.28
C PHE A 122 11.12 -7.58 -3.47
N GLU A 123 10.49 -7.96 -2.37
CA GLU A 123 9.36 -8.90 -2.34
C GLU A 123 8.09 -8.17 -1.91
N LYS A 124 7.17 -7.95 -2.86
CA LYS A 124 5.95 -7.17 -2.64
C LYS A 124 5.12 -7.71 -1.49
N GLU A 125 4.86 -9.02 -1.48
CA GLU A 125 4.01 -9.67 -0.48
C GLU A 125 4.60 -9.52 0.92
N THR A 126 5.93 -9.61 1.05
CA THR A 126 6.65 -9.37 2.30
C THR A 126 6.49 -7.91 2.75
N ALA A 127 6.67 -6.96 1.83
CA ALA A 127 6.50 -5.53 2.13
C ALA A 127 5.09 -5.17 2.59
N VAL A 128 4.06 -5.65 1.87
CA VAL A 128 2.66 -5.45 2.25
C VAL A 128 2.39 -6.04 3.64
N LYS A 129 2.90 -7.25 3.91
CA LYS A 129 2.74 -7.91 5.20
C LYS A 129 3.40 -7.14 6.34
N MET A 130 4.60 -6.58 6.14
CA MET A 130 5.28 -5.78 7.17
C MET A 130 4.42 -4.60 7.63
N PHE A 131 3.89 -3.82 6.70
CA PHE A 131 3.02 -2.68 7.04
C PHE A 131 1.67 -3.12 7.61
N GLN A 132 1.06 -4.18 7.06
CA GLN A 132 -0.19 -4.73 7.59
C GLN A 132 -0.04 -5.19 9.05
N ASP A 133 1.03 -5.92 9.36
CA ASP A 133 1.32 -6.38 10.72
C ASP A 133 1.59 -5.19 11.66
N PHE A 134 2.36 -4.20 11.21
CA PHE A 134 2.58 -2.95 11.95
C PHE A 134 1.26 -2.25 12.29
N PHE A 135 0.38 -2.04 11.30
CA PHE A 135 -0.91 -1.37 11.53
C PHE A 135 -1.79 -2.15 12.49
N LYS A 136 -1.89 -3.48 12.34
CA LYS A 136 -2.66 -4.33 13.26
C LYS A 136 -2.17 -4.27 14.70
N LYS A 137 -0.85 -4.32 14.89
CA LYS A 137 -0.22 -4.30 16.22
C LYS A 137 -0.37 -2.93 16.88
N SER A 138 -0.12 -1.87 16.13
CA SER A 138 -0.02 -0.51 16.67
C SER A 138 -1.35 0.23 16.72
N TYR A 139 -2.33 -0.18 15.90
CA TYR A 139 -3.65 0.43 15.79
C TYR A 139 -4.77 -0.62 15.83
N PRO A 140 -5.07 -1.19 17.02
CA PRO A 140 -6.11 -2.21 17.15
C PRO A 140 -7.47 -1.71 16.63
N GLY A 141 -8.08 -2.48 15.73
CA GLY A 141 -9.37 -2.15 15.10
C GLY A 141 -9.27 -1.25 13.87
N ALA A 142 -8.05 -0.84 13.48
CA ALA A 142 -7.82 -0.14 12.22
C ALA A 142 -8.12 -1.02 11.02
N LYS A 143 -8.51 -0.38 9.92
CA LYS A 143 -8.71 -1.01 8.62
C LYS A 143 -7.50 -0.72 7.74
N SER A 144 -7.11 -1.70 6.94
CA SER A 144 -6.08 -1.49 5.94
C SER A 144 -6.54 -1.96 4.56
N VAL A 145 -6.11 -1.25 3.53
CA VAL A 145 -6.42 -1.57 2.13
C VAL A 145 -5.12 -1.60 1.35
N TYR A 146 -4.90 -2.69 0.63
CA TYR A 146 -3.84 -2.79 -0.35
C TYR A 146 -4.32 -2.19 -1.68
N PHE A 147 -3.46 -1.40 -2.31
CA PHE A 147 -3.65 -0.91 -3.67
C PHE A 147 -2.43 -1.25 -4.53
N SER A 148 -2.66 -1.61 -5.79
CA SER A 148 -1.59 -1.59 -6.79
C SER A 148 -1.69 -0.30 -7.60
N SER A 149 -0.55 0.33 -7.87
CA SER A 149 -0.46 1.51 -8.72
C SER A 149 0.37 1.24 -9.98
N ARG A 150 0.00 1.90 -11.08
CA ARG A 150 0.80 1.93 -12.30
C ARG A 150 0.84 3.37 -12.79
N ASN A 151 2.04 3.92 -12.96
CA ASN A 151 2.25 5.29 -13.41
C ASN A 151 1.52 6.33 -12.54
N GLY A 152 1.42 6.10 -11.22
CA GLY A 152 0.72 6.98 -10.30
C GLY A 152 -0.82 6.86 -10.30
N GLU A 153 -1.40 5.94 -11.08
CA GLU A 153 -2.83 5.63 -11.04
C GLU A 153 -3.09 4.33 -10.27
N LEU A 154 -4.14 4.28 -9.45
CA LEU A 154 -4.54 3.06 -8.76
C LEU A 154 -5.29 2.13 -9.73
N VAL A 155 -4.79 0.91 -9.90
CA VAL A 155 -5.33 -0.06 -10.88
C VAL A 155 -6.03 -1.25 -10.23
N SER A 156 -5.79 -1.51 -8.95
CA SER A 156 -6.55 -2.49 -8.18
C SER A 156 -6.57 -2.13 -6.69
N ALA A 157 -7.56 -2.65 -5.98
CA ALA A 157 -7.67 -2.52 -4.52
C ALA A 157 -8.12 -3.85 -3.89
N LYS A 158 -7.64 -4.12 -2.68
CA LYS A 158 -8.02 -5.27 -1.87
C LYS A 158 -8.03 -4.87 -0.40
N LYS A 159 -9.17 -5.07 0.28
CA LYS A 159 -9.24 -4.93 1.74
C LYS A 159 -8.35 -5.99 2.39
N LEU A 160 -7.59 -5.59 3.39
CA LEU A 160 -6.73 -6.45 4.17
C LEU A 160 -7.42 -6.72 5.52
N ASP A 161 -7.67 -7.99 5.80
CA ASP A 161 -8.09 -8.46 7.14
C ASP A 161 -6.97 -8.26 8.15
#